data_AF-A0A0C2X5W2-F1
#
_entry.id   AF-A0A0C2X5W2-F1
#
_cell.length_a   1.000
_cell.length_b   1.000
_cell.length_c   1.000
_cell.angle_alpha   90.00
_cell.angle_beta   90.00
_cell.angle_gamma   90.00
#
_symmetry.space_group_name_H-M   'P 1'
#
loop_
_entity.id
_entity.type
_entity.pdbx_description
1 polymer ?
#
loop_
_entity_poly.entity_id
_entity_poly.type
_entity_poly.pdbx_seq_one_letter_code
_entity_poly.pdbx_strand_id
1 'polypeptide(L)'
;QYDELIHQLERKLSERDTHTLQSKRIIGCTTTAAAKYSELLQSVSPSVMLVEEAGEILESHILAALGREKNQLILIGDHKQLRPKVNSYPLTGDGFDLNRSLFERLVLRGYPHTALSQQHRTRPEISALIRHLTYPDLVDAPGTQGRPDLRGVTDNLIMITHSKPEDEMTEIADWAEGARPSKQNTHEVQMVLKIVRYLSQQGHGTDNMVVLTPYLGQLQKLVTALKDETDPILNELDSHELVRAGLSQAAANAKKLPLRLATIGNVPDTRISFQSLSSSRQLPGRRK
;
A
#
# COMPACT_ATOMS: atom_id res chain seq x y z
N GLN A 1 -14.65 -28.98 32.48
CA GLN A 1 -15.99 -29.17 31.87
C GLN A 1 -16.37 -28.02 30.93
N TYR A 2 -16.30 -26.74 31.36
CA TYR A 2 -16.55 -25.59 30.48
C TYR A 2 -15.57 -25.51 29.28
N ASP A 3 -14.26 -25.56 29.55
CA ASP A 3 -13.23 -25.46 28.48
C ASP A 3 -13.32 -26.63 27.48
N GLU A 4 -13.70 -27.80 27.98
CA GLU A 4 -13.87 -29.02 27.19
C GLU A 4 -15.08 -28.91 26.23
N LEU A 5 -16.17 -28.28 26.69
CA LEU A 5 -17.34 -27.95 25.86
C LEU A 5 -17.00 -26.89 24.81
N ILE A 6 -16.19 -25.89 25.16
CA ILE A 6 -15.70 -24.88 24.20
C ILE A 6 -14.88 -25.55 23.10
N HIS A 7 -13.89 -26.36 23.45
CA HIS A 7 -13.07 -27.06 22.47
C HIS A 7 -13.88 -27.99 21.56
N GLN A 8 -14.88 -28.67 22.10
CA GLN A 8 -15.80 -29.47 21.28
C GLN A 8 -16.61 -28.63 20.29
N LEU A 9 -17.08 -27.45 20.72
CA LEU A 9 -17.81 -26.53 19.86
C LEU A 9 -16.91 -25.98 18.76
N GLU A 10 -15.70 -25.51 19.10
CA GLU A 10 -14.70 -25.02 18.15
C GLU A 10 -14.36 -26.08 17.10
N ARG A 11 -14.17 -27.34 17.53
CA ARG A 11 -13.89 -28.45 16.60
C ARG A 11 -15.03 -28.67 15.62
N LYS A 12 -16.29 -28.69 16.09
CA LYS A 12 -17.46 -28.86 15.21
C LYS A 12 -17.64 -27.71 14.23
N LEU A 13 -17.36 -26.47 14.67
CA LEU A 13 -17.38 -25.31 13.79
C LEU A 13 -16.30 -25.40 12.72
N SER A 14 -15.07 -25.77 13.11
CA SER A 14 -13.96 -25.97 12.19
C SER A 14 -14.22 -27.09 11.17
N GLU A 15 -14.81 -28.21 11.59
CA GLU A 15 -15.22 -29.32 10.70
C GLU A 15 -16.25 -28.85 9.66
N ARG A 16 -17.27 -28.09 10.09
CA ARG A 16 -18.27 -27.52 9.19
C ARG A 16 -17.66 -26.54 8.18
N ASP A 17 -16.79 -25.66 8.64
CA ASP A 17 -16.14 -24.65 7.80
C ASP A 17 -15.19 -25.33 6.81
N THR A 18 -14.45 -26.36 7.24
CA THR A 18 -13.59 -27.19 6.38
C THR A 18 -14.42 -27.84 5.27
N HIS A 19 -15.53 -28.49 5.61
CA HIS A 19 -16.41 -29.13 4.63
C HIS A 19 -16.98 -28.11 3.63
N THR A 20 -17.34 -26.93 4.12
CA THR A 20 -17.85 -25.84 3.28
C THR A 20 -16.78 -25.38 2.29
N LEU A 21 -15.54 -25.17 2.75
CA LEU A 21 -14.43 -24.72 1.91
C LEU A 21 -13.98 -25.79 0.91
N GLN A 22 -13.94 -27.06 1.30
CA GLN A 22 -13.64 -28.18 0.40
C GLN A 22 -14.66 -28.30 -0.74
N SER A 23 -15.91 -27.86 -0.53
CA SER A 23 -16.91 -27.80 -1.60
C SER A 23 -16.68 -26.67 -2.62
N LYS A 24 -15.75 -25.74 -2.36
CA LYS A 24 -15.50 -24.58 -3.23
C LYS A 24 -14.36 -24.85 -4.20
N ARG A 25 -14.52 -24.37 -5.43
CA ARG A 25 -13.48 -24.42 -6.46
C ARG A 25 -12.36 -23.39 -6.22
N ILE A 26 -12.70 -22.22 -5.69
CA ILE A 26 -11.79 -21.11 -5.42
C ILE A 26 -12.10 -20.58 -4.03
N ILE A 27 -11.05 -20.34 -3.26
CA ILE A 27 -11.11 -19.72 -1.94
C ILE A 27 -10.23 -18.48 -2.01
N GLY A 28 -10.84 -17.30 -1.87
CA GLY A 28 -10.13 -16.03 -1.76
C GLY A 28 -10.03 -15.61 -0.30
N CYS A 29 -8.84 -15.20 0.13
CA CYS A 29 -8.64 -14.63 1.46
C CYS A 29 -7.47 -13.65 1.44
N THR A 30 -7.46 -12.70 2.38
CA THR A 30 -6.31 -11.82 2.58
C THR A 30 -5.17 -12.60 3.25
N THR A 31 -3.95 -12.09 3.15
CA THR A 31 -2.76 -12.72 3.75
C THR A 31 -2.86 -12.82 5.27
N THR A 32 -3.44 -11.81 5.92
CA THR A 32 -3.76 -11.83 7.36
C THR A 32 -4.76 -12.92 7.70
N ALA A 33 -5.81 -13.08 6.89
CA ALA A 33 -6.78 -14.15 7.07
C ALA A 33 -6.13 -15.53 6.84
N ALA A 34 -5.28 -15.68 5.82
CA ALA A 34 -4.56 -16.91 5.55
C ALA A 34 -3.64 -17.32 6.72
N ALA A 35 -2.96 -16.36 7.35
CA ALA A 35 -2.17 -16.60 8.55
C ALA A 35 -3.05 -17.02 9.75
N LYS A 36 -4.15 -16.28 9.98
CA LYS A 36 -5.09 -16.54 11.09
C LYS A 36 -5.78 -17.90 10.98
N TYR A 37 -6.17 -18.30 9.76
CA TYR A 37 -6.88 -19.54 9.46
C TYR A 37 -5.98 -20.59 8.82
N SER A 38 -4.68 -20.57 9.16
CA SER A 38 -3.68 -21.47 8.60
C SER A 38 -4.03 -22.95 8.82
N GLU A 39 -4.49 -23.34 10.01
CA GLU A 39 -4.92 -24.71 10.30
C GLU A 39 -6.11 -25.16 9.45
N LEU A 40 -7.07 -24.26 9.23
CA LEU A 40 -8.24 -24.51 8.38
C LEU A 40 -7.80 -24.67 6.92
N LEU A 41 -6.93 -23.79 6.42
CA LEU A 41 -6.39 -23.89 5.05
C LEU A 41 -5.56 -25.17 4.84
N GLN A 42 -4.77 -25.57 5.83
CA GLN A 42 -4.06 -26.84 5.82
C GLN A 42 -5.04 -28.04 5.79
N SER A 43 -6.14 -27.96 6.53
CA SER A 43 -7.19 -29.01 6.55
C SER A 43 -7.98 -29.09 5.24
N VAL A 44 -8.20 -27.95 4.59
CA VAL A 44 -8.78 -27.89 3.24
C VAL A 44 -7.81 -28.44 2.20
N SER A 45 -6.51 -28.24 2.40
CA SER A 45 -5.43 -28.72 1.53
C SER A 45 -5.62 -28.38 0.04
N PRO A 46 -5.66 -27.08 -0.32
CA PRO A 46 -5.80 -26.68 -1.72
C PRO A 46 -4.61 -27.17 -2.55
N SER A 47 -4.90 -27.76 -3.71
CA SER A 47 -3.88 -28.31 -4.61
C SER A 47 -3.01 -27.25 -5.28
N VAL A 48 -3.56 -26.04 -5.46
CA VAL A 48 -2.86 -24.89 -6.04
C VAL A 48 -3.06 -23.69 -5.13
N MET A 49 -1.96 -23.03 -4.79
CA MET A 49 -1.95 -21.78 -4.05
C MET A 49 -1.41 -20.67 -4.94
N LEU A 50 -2.20 -19.63 -5.16
CA LEU A 50 -1.80 -18.42 -5.85
C LEU A 50 -1.68 -17.28 -4.84
N VAL A 51 -0.51 -16.64 -4.82
CA VAL A 51 -0.20 -15.53 -3.92
C VAL A 51 0.09 -14.29 -4.76
N GLU A 52 -0.79 -13.31 -4.67
CA GLU A 52 -0.61 -11.97 -5.23
C GLU A 52 0.22 -11.11 -4.28
N GLU A 53 0.92 -10.09 -4.80
CA GLU A 53 1.82 -9.20 -4.07
C GLU A 53 2.83 -9.95 -3.17
N ALA A 54 3.33 -11.08 -3.67
CA ALA A 54 4.24 -11.96 -2.95
C ALA A 54 5.55 -11.28 -2.54
N GLY A 55 5.91 -10.16 -3.17
CA GLY A 55 7.02 -9.30 -2.78
C GLY A 55 6.82 -8.66 -1.41
N GLU A 56 5.58 -8.33 -1.04
CA GLU A 56 5.17 -7.61 0.18
C GLU A 56 4.76 -8.55 1.33
N ILE A 57 4.77 -9.88 1.11
CA ILE A 57 4.29 -10.86 2.08
C ILE A 57 5.46 -11.51 2.84
N LEU A 58 5.34 -11.55 4.17
CA LEU A 58 6.28 -12.29 5.01
C LEU A 58 6.31 -13.76 4.60
N GLU A 59 7.51 -14.31 4.45
CA GLU A 59 7.69 -15.72 4.12
C GLU A 59 6.97 -16.64 5.11
N SER A 60 7.01 -16.31 6.41
CA SER A 60 6.35 -17.09 7.45
C SER A 60 4.85 -17.28 7.20
N HIS A 61 4.16 -16.26 6.66
CA HIS A 61 2.74 -16.37 6.33
C HIS A 61 2.49 -17.35 5.17
N ILE A 62 3.35 -17.36 4.15
CA ILE A 62 3.24 -18.29 3.02
C ILE A 62 3.54 -19.71 3.50
N LEU A 63 4.61 -19.90 4.29
CA LEU A 63 4.99 -21.20 4.83
C LEU A 63 3.93 -21.79 5.76
N ALA A 64 3.29 -20.96 6.60
CA ALA A 64 2.22 -21.42 7.48
C ALA A 64 0.96 -21.84 6.71
N ALA A 65 0.67 -21.21 5.58
CA ALA A 65 -0.47 -21.55 4.74
C ALA A 65 -0.21 -22.79 3.86
N LEU A 66 1.05 -23.10 3.54
CA LEU A 66 1.42 -24.28 2.75
C LEU A 66 1.04 -25.57 3.51
N GLY A 67 0.13 -26.35 2.92
CA GLY A 67 -0.21 -27.68 3.41
C GLY A 67 0.96 -28.67 3.35
N ARG A 68 0.80 -29.81 4.03
CA ARG A 68 1.80 -30.89 4.07
C ARG A 68 1.94 -31.68 2.77
N GLU A 69 0.94 -31.60 1.90
CA GLU A 69 0.83 -32.30 0.62
C GLU A 69 1.57 -31.54 -0.52
N LYS A 70 1.77 -32.21 -1.67
CA LYS A 70 2.39 -31.60 -2.85
C LYS A 70 1.46 -30.57 -3.49
N ASN A 71 1.62 -29.31 -3.11
CA ASN A 71 0.86 -28.20 -3.65
C ASN A 71 1.66 -27.42 -4.69
N GLN A 72 1.01 -26.99 -5.77
CA GLN A 72 1.59 -26.05 -6.72
C GLN A 72 1.50 -24.64 -6.14
N LEU A 73 2.64 -23.99 -5.93
CA LEU A 73 2.71 -22.60 -5.47
C LEU A 73 3.01 -21.67 -6.64
N ILE A 74 2.15 -20.67 -6.84
CA ILE A 74 2.30 -19.60 -7.83
C ILE A 74 2.46 -18.29 -7.07
N LEU A 75 3.63 -17.67 -7.20
CA LEU A 75 3.93 -16.39 -6.57
C LEU A 75 3.97 -15.30 -7.64
N ILE A 76 3.14 -14.27 -7.48
CA ILE A 76 3.09 -13.10 -8.34
C ILE A 76 3.44 -11.91 -7.47
N GLY A 77 4.42 -11.11 -7.89
CA GLY A 77 4.82 -9.92 -7.16
C GLY A 77 6.04 -9.26 -7.79
N ASP A 78 6.52 -8.21 -7.13
CA ASP A 78 7.69 -7.46 -7.56
C ASP A 78 8.67 -7.25 -6.40
N HIS A 79 9.85 -7.85 -6.52
CA HIS A 79 10.89 -7.82 -5.50
C HIS A 79 11.66 -6.49 -5.46
N LYS A 80 11.43 -5.60 -6.43
CA LYS A 80 12.01 -4.24 -6.47
C LYS A 80 11.05 -3.19 -5.88
N GLN A 81 9.83 -3.57 -5.52
CA GLN A 81 8.84 -2.70 -4.88
C GLN A 81 8.91 -2.82 -3.34
N LEU A 82 7.79 -2.61 -2.65
CA LEU A 82 7.75 -2.63 -1.18
C LEU A 82 8.07 -4.04 -0.67
N ARG A 83 8.76 -4.06 0.48
CA ARG A 83 9.01 -5.27 1.26
C ARG A 83 7.98 -5.37 2.41
N PRO A 84 7.76 -6.57 2.97
CA PRO A 84 6.92 -6.75 4.14
C PRO A 84 7.31 -5.82 5.29
N LYS A 85 6.31 -5.19 5.91
CA LYS A 85 6.52 -4.37 7.11
C LYS A 85 6.78 -5.29 8.32
N VAL A 86 7.88 -5.05 9.04
CA VAL A 86 8.24 -5.75 10.28
C VAL A 86 8.33 -4.72 11.40
N ASN A 87 7.65 -4.97 12.52
CA ASN A 87 7.58 -4.03 13.65
C ASN A 87 8.95 -3.84 14.35
N SER A 88 9.80 -4.86 14.32
CA SER A 88 11.13 -4.82 14.93
C SER A 88 12.17 -4.48 13.87
N TYR A 89 12.60 -3.21 13.83
CA TYR A 89 13.64 -2.74 12.91
C TYR A 89 14.95 -3.54 12.98
N PRO A 90 15.47 -3.93 14.17
CA PRO A 90 16.69 -4.75 14.27
C PRO A 90 16.61 -6.09 13.51
N LEU A 91 15.41 -6.63 13.28
CA LEU A 91 15.22 -7.89 12.56
C LEU A 91 15.17 -7.72 11.03
N THR A 92 15.25 -6.49 10.53
CA THR A 92 15.18 -6.18 9.09
C THR A 92 16.54 -6.07 8.40
N GLY A 93 17.64 -6.23 9.14
CA GLY A 93 19.02 -6.13 8.65
C GLY A 93 19.96 -7.09 9.37
N ASP A 94 21.27 -6.88 9.22
CA ASP A 94 22.33 -7.60 9.95
C ASP A 94 22.28 -9.13 9.86
N GLY A 95 21.79 -9.65 8.74
CA GLY A 95 21.73 -11.08 8.42
C GLY A 95 20.46 -11.80 8.85
N PHE A 96 19.54 -11.13 9.55
CA PHE A 96 18.22 -11.69 9.88
C PHE A 96 17.23 -11.59 8.71
N ASP A 97 17.22 -10.44 8.01
CA ASP A 97 16.41 -10.16 6.83
C ASP A 97 14.94 -10.63 6.96
N LEU A 98 14.29 -10.41 8.11
CA LEU A 98 12.92 -10.90 8.34
C LEU A 98 11.89 -10.26 7.41
N ASN A 99 12.22 -9.07 6.88
CA ASN A 99 11.47 -8.38 5.84
C ASN A 99 11.83 -8.85 4.42
N ARG A 100 12.57 -9.94 4.21
CA ARG A 100 12.78 -10.52 2.89
C ARG A 100 11.72 -11.58 2.62
N SER A 101 10.83 -11.30 1.66
CA SER A 101 9.79 -12.23 1.26
C SER A 101 10.34 -13.51 0.65
N LEU A 102 9.51 -14.57 0.63
CA LEU A 102 9.85 -15.82 -0.05
C LEU A 102 10.11 -15.58 -1.55
N PHE A 103 9.28 -14.72 -2.16
CA PHE A 103 9.39 -14.35 -3.57
C PHE A 103 10.74 -13.72 -3.88
N GLU A 104 11.11 -12.67 -3.14
CA GLU A 104 12.41 -12.01 -3.31
C GLU A 104 13.56 -12.99 -3.15
N ARG A 105 13.50 -13.86 -2.14
CA ARG A 105 14.54 -14.85 -1.90
C ARG A 105 14.72 -15.82 -3.07
N LEU A 106 13.63 -16.33 -3.62
CA LEU A 106 13.68 -17.25 -4.75
C LEU A 106 14.26 -16.57 -5.99
N VAL A 107 13.84 -15.33 -6.26
CA VAL A 107 14.37 -14.53 -7.37
C VAL A 107 15.88 -14.30 -7.21
N LEU A 108 16.34 -13.85 -6.04
CA LEU A 108 17.76 -13.59 -5.77
C LEU A 108 18.63 -14.87 -5.81
N ARG A 109 18.04 -16.04 -5.56
CA ARG A 109 18.71 -17.34 -5.69
C ARG A 109 18.73 -17.87 -7.12
N GLY A 110 18.18 -17.13 -8.08
CA GLY A 110 18.13 -17.53 -9.48
C GLY A 110 17.10 -18.62 -9.77
N TYR A 111 16.08 -18.77 -8.93
CA TYR A 111 14.97 -19.68 -9.23
C TYR A 111 14.28 -19.24 -10.54
N PRO A 112 13.86 -20.17 -11.41
CA PRO A 112 13.20 -19.83 -12.67
C PRO A 112 12.00 -18.92 -12.44
N HIS A 113 11.98 -17.77 -13.09
CA HIS A 113 10.89 -16.80 -13.02
C HIS A 113 10.75 -16.09 -14.37
N THR A 114 9.59 -15.47 -14.59
CA THR A 114 9.29 -14.69 -15.79
C THR A 114 8.90 -13.28 -15.36
N ALA A 115 9.57 -12.28 -15.92
CA ALA A 115 9.24 -10.87 -15.71
C ALA A 115 8.33 -10.39 -16.86
N LEU A 116 7.23 -9.72 -16.51
CA LEU A 116 6.37 -9.05 -17.49
C LEU A 116 6.93 -7.65 -17.75
N SER A 117 7.40 -7.39 -18.97
CA SER A 117 8.06 -6.14 -19.33
C SER A 117 7.12 -5.09 -19.91
N GLN A 118 5.93 -5.46 -20.40
CA GLN A 118 5.00 -4.53 -21.03
C GLN A 118 4.03 -3.93 -20.01
N GLN A 119 3.99 -2.60 -19.89
CA GLN A 119 3.05 -1.86 -19.03
C GLN A 119 1.86 -1.33 -19.81
N HIS A 120 0.67 -1.42 -19.21
CA HIS A 120 -0.60 -1.00 -19.82
C HIS A 120 -1.31 0.14 -19.06
N ARG A 121 -0.75 0.60 -17.93
CA ARG A 121 -1.44 1.48 -16.98
C ARG A 121 -1.11 2.96 -17.21
N THR A 122 0.15 3.30 -17.44
CA THR A 122 0.66 4.67 -17.22
C THR A 122 1.05 5.33 -18.53
N ARG A 123 0.92 6.67 -18.63
CA ARG A 123 1.41 7.43 -19.79
C ARG A 123 2.95 7.29 -19.95
N PRO A 124 3.48 7.31 -21.18
CA PRO A 124 4.91 7.15 -21.45
C PRO A 124 5.82 8.16 -20.72
N GLU A 125 5.37 9.39 -20.50
CA GLU A 125 6.18 10.41 -19.84
C GLU A 125 6.44 10.09 -18.36
N ILE A 126 5.49 9.40 -17.71
CA ILE A 126 5.65 8.94 -16.32
C ILE A 126 6.39 7.60 -16.29
N SER A 127 6.05 6.66 -17.17
CA SER A 127 6.75 5.36 -17.22
C SER A 127 8.22 5.51 -17.62
N ALA A 128 8.58 6.57 -18.37
CA ALA A 128 9.96 6.91 -18.66
C ALA A 128 10.78 7.11 -17.37
N LEU A 129 10.25 7.79 -16.35
CA LEU A 129 10.96 7.93 -15.07
C LEU A 129 11.20 6.57 -14.42
N ILE A 130 10.17 5.73 -14.38
CA ILE A 130 10.23 4.37 -13.81
C ILE A 130 11.27 3.50 -14.55
N ARG A 131 11.31 3.62 -15.87
CA ARG A 131 12.27 2.91 -16.73
C ARG A 131 13.71 3.28 -16.41
N HIS A 132 14.00 4.57 -16.29
CA HIS A 132 15.36 5.05 -16.01
C HIS A 132 15.81 4.75 -14.57
N LEU A 133 14.89 4.70 -13.61
CA LEU A 133 15.23 4.53 -12.20
C LEU A 133 15.28 3.07 -11.73
N THR A 134 14.40 2.20 -12.23
CA THR A 134 14.17 0.88 -11.60
C THR A 134 14.01 -0.28 -12.59
N TYR A 135 13.36 -0.05 -13.75
CA TYR A 135 13.04 -1.10 -14.73
C TYR A 135 13.46 -0.73 -16.15
N PRO A 136 14.75 -0.88 -16.51
CA PRO A 136 15.27 -0.51 -17.83
C PRO A 136 14.53 -1.18 -19.01
N ASP A 137 14.07 -2.42 -18.82
CA ASP A 137 13.41 -3.24 -19.85
C ASP A 137 11.91 -2.96 -20.00
N LEU A 138 11.35 -1.99 -19.25
CA LEU A 138 9.91 -1.70 -19.25
C LEU A 138 9.47 -1.08 -20.59
N VAL A 139 8.50 -1.70 -21.26
CA VAL A 139 7.96 -1.26 -22.56
C VAL A 139 6.53 -0.76 -22.41
N ASP A 140 6.20 0.36 -23.06
CA ASP A 140 4.86 0.92 -23.04
C ASP A 140 3.95 0.22 -24.06
N ALA A 141 2.79 -0.28 -23.62
CA ALA A 141 1.80 -0.84 -24.53
C ALA A 141 1.15 0.24 -25.42
N PRO A 142 0.68 -0.09 -26.64
CA PRO A 142 0.06 0.88 -27.54
C PRO A 142 -1.11 1.66 -26.92
N GLY A 143 -1.90 1.03 -26.04
CA GLY A 143 -3.04 1.66 -25.34
C GLY A 143 -2.66 2.72 -24.30
N THR A 144 -1.37 2.92 -24.03
CA THR A 144 -0.87 3.98 -23.13
C THR A 144 -0.63 5.31 -23.85
N GLN A 145 -0.54 5.25 -25.18
CA GLN A 145 -0.31 6.40 -26.06
C GLN A 145 -1.62 7.17 -26.32
N GLY A 146 -1.51 8.44 -26.73
CA GLY A 146 -2.66 9.24 -27.19
C GLY A 146 -3.68 9.58 -26.10
N ARG A 147 -3.32 9.48 -24.82
CA ARG A 147 -4.18 9.92 -23.72
C ARG A 147 -4.31 11.45 -23.71
N PRO A 148 -5.51 12.00 -23.50
CA PRO A 148 -5.71 13.44 -23.51
C PRO A 148 -4.86 14.11 -22.43
N ASP A 149 -4.34 15.29 -22.75
CA ASP A 149 -3.59 16.10 -21.80
C ASP A 149 -4.51 16.63 -20.68
N LEU A 150 -3.91 16.90 -19.53
CA LEU A 150 -4.58 17.54 -18.40
C LEU A 150 -5.02 18.95 -18.75
N ARG A 151 -6.25 19.32 -18.38
CA ARG A 151 -6.79 20.64 -18.68
C ARG A 151 -6.27 21.67 -17.68
N GLY A 152 -5.92 22.85 -18.18
CA GLY A 152 -5.47 23.97 -17.36
C GLY A 152 -4.04 23.84 -16.82
N VAL A 153 -3.26 22.85 -17.26
CA VAL A 153 -1.83 22.75 -16.96
C VAL A 153 -1.03 22.59 -18.25
N THR A 154 0.25 22.96 -18.22
CA THR A 154 1.13 22.90 -19.41
C THR A 154 1.59 21.49 -19.72
N ASP A 155 1.78 20.68 -18.68
CA ASP A 155 2.40 19.36 -18.77
C ASP A 155 1.63 18.34 -17.93
N ASN A 156 1.70 17.07 -18.32
CA ASN A 156 1.05 15.96 -17.61
C ASN A 156 1.87 15.43 -16.43
N LEU A 157 3.12 15.87 -16.32
CA LEU A 157 4.03 15.55 -15.23
C LEU A 157 4.70 16.84 -14.79
N ILE A 158 4.39 17.27 -13.57
CA ILE A 158 4.89 18.54 -13.01
C ILE A 158 5.52 18.24 -11.66
N MET A 159 6.78 18.65 -11.49
CA MET A 159 7.48 18.60 -10.21
C MET A 159 7.52 19.99 -9.61
N ILE A 160 6.94 20.14 -8.41
CA ILE A 160 6.91 21.42 -7.67
C ILE A 160 7.87 21.32 -6.51
N THR A 161 8.78 22.29 -6.38
CA THR A 161 9.74 22.38 -5.27
C THR A 161 9.50 23.63 -4.44
N HIS A 162 9.59 23.53 -3.12
CA HIS A 162 9.59 24.68 -2.21
C HIS A 162 10.63 24.51 -1.10
N SER A 163 10.94 25.60 -0.41
CA SER A 163 11.89 25.62 0.72
C SER A 163 11.21 25.94 2.06
N LYS A 164 9.88 25.82 2.14
CA LYS A 164 9.14 25.99 3.39
C LYS A 164 9.42 24.82 4.36
N PRO A 165 9.82 25.09 5.61
CA PRO A 165 10.15 24.05 6.58
C PRO A 165 8.92 23.21 6.95
N GLU A 166 9.18 21.98 7.39
CA GLU A 166 8.19 21.11 8.03
C GLU A 166 7.70 21.75 9.34
N ASP A 167 6.47 21.44 9.76
CA ASP A 167 5.98 21.94 11.04
C ASP A 167 6.70 21.22 12.19
N GLU A 168 7.07 21.94 13.25
CA GLU A 168 7.61 21.32 14.45
C GLU A 168 6.49 20.53 15.16
N MET A 169 6.68 19.22 15.33
CA MET A 169 5.74 18.36 16.05
C MET A 169 6.49 17.57 17.13
N THR A 170 5.98 17.61 18.36
CA THR A 170 6.54 16.91 19.52
C THR A 170 5.77 15.63 19.92
N GLU A 171 4.64 15.31 19.27
CA GLU A 171 3.65 14.39 19.88
C GLU A 171 3.22 13.14 19.07
N ILE A 172 3.58 12.97 17.79
CA ILE A 172 3.05 11.83 16.97
C ILE A 172 4.13 10.82 16.62
N ALA A 173 4.63 9.98 17.54
CA ALA A 173 5.65 8.99 17.21
C ALA A 173 5.20 7.97 16.13
N ASP A 174 6.05 7.68 15.14
CA ASP A 174 5.89 6.53 14.26
C ASP A 174 6.06 5.19 15.05
N TRP A 175 5.80 4.04 14.44
CA TRP A 175 5.55 2.78 15.19
C TRP A 175 6.80 1.94 15.53
N ALA A 176 7.88 2.56 15.96
CA ALA A 176 9.05 1.86 16.50
C ALA A 176 9.30 2.29 17.95
N GLU A 177 9.76 1.38 18.80
CA GLU A 177 10.35 1.79 20.09
C GLU A 177 11.49 2.79 19.80
N GLY A 178 11.32 4.05 20.23
CA GLY A 178 12.23 5.16 19.91
C GLY A 178 11.89 5.97 18.65
N ALA A 179 10.67 5.85 18.12
CA ALA A 179 10.28 6.52 16.88
C ALA A 179 10.09 8.03 17.00
N ARG A 180 10.50 8.71 15.92
CA ARG A 180 10.36 10.14 15.73
C ARG A 180 8.92 10.49 15.37
N PRO A 181 8.50 11.74 15.63
CA PRO A 181 7.19 12.19 15.23
C PRO A 181 6.99 12.11 13.71
N SER A 182 5.82 11.65 13.27
CA SER A 182 5.39 11.63 11.87
C SER A 182 5.41 13.04 11.31
N LYS A 183 5.91 13.17 10.08
CA LYS A 183 6.18 14.48 9.47
C LYS A 183 4.92 15.09 8.87
N GLN A 184 4.90 16.40 8.88
CA GLN A 184 3.80 17.19 8.34
C GLN A 184 4.30 18.57 7.88
N ASN A 185 3.59 19.14 6.91
CA ASN A 185 3.89 20.44 6.35
C ASN A 185 2.60 21.16 5.96
N THR A 186 2.22 22.16 6.76
CA THR A 186 1.02 22.98 6.53
C THR A 186 1.07 23.72 5.19
N HIS A 187 2.25 24.11 4.71
CA HIS A 187 2.39 24.76 3.41
C HIS A 187 2.03 23.82 2.26
N GLU A 188 2.51 22.57 2.30
CA GLU A 188 2.18 21.54 1.32
C GLU A 188 0.68 21.23 1.31
N VAL A 189 0.06 21.10 2.50
CA VAL A 189 -1.40 20.91 2.62
C VAL A 189 -2.14 22.01 1.87
N GLN A 190 -1.84 23.28 2.18
CA GLN A 190 -2.49 24.42 1.52
C GLN A 190 -2.24 24.47 0.01
N MET A 191 -1.06 24.04 -0.44
CA MET A 191 -0.74 23.91 -1.86
C MET A 191 -1.61 22.85 -2.54
N VAL A 192 -1.69 21.65 -1.96
CA VAL A 192 -2.51 20.55 -2.47
C VAL A 192 -3.98 20.95 -2.57
N LEU A 193 -4.55 21.57 -1.54
CA LEU A 193 -5.93 22.06 -1.56
C LEU A 193 -6.18 23.03 -2.72
N LYS A 194 -5.27 23.98 -2.96
CA LYS A 194 -5.38 24.92 -4.09
C LYS A 194 -5.30 24.21 -5.44
N ILE A 195 -4.43 23.21 -5.57
CA ILE A 195 -4.28 22.43 -6.81
C ILE A 195 -5.54 21.60 -7.09
N VAL A 196 -6.06 20.89 -6.08
CA VAL A 196 -7.29 20.10 -6.19
C VAL A 196 -8.47 21.00 -6.59
N ARG A 197 -8.62 22.16 -5.94
CA ARG A 197 -9.64 23.16 -6.29
C ARG A 197 -9.48 23.65 -7.72
N TYR A 198 -8.26 23.97 -8.13
CA TYR A 198 -7.98 24.45 -9.47
C TYR A 198 -8.36 23.39 -10.52
N LEU A 199 -7.89 22.15 -10.39
CA LEU A 199 -8.26 21.09 -11.34
C LEU A 199 -9.76 20.79 -11.35
N SER A 200 -10.42 20.89 -10.20
CA SER A 200 -11.89 20.77 -10.12
C SER A 200 -12.59 21.86 -10.96
N GLN A 201 -12.08 23.09 -10.94
CA GLN A 201 -12.57 24.19 -11.78
C GLN A 201 -12.32 23.98 -13.27
N GLN A 202 -11.27 23.22 -13.63
CA GLN A 202 -11.00 22.81 -15.02
C GLN A 202 -11.91 21.64 -15.50
N GLY A 203 -12.82 21.17 -14.65
CA GLY A 203 -13.80 20.12 -14.97
C GLY A 203 -13.31 18.70 -14.69
N HIS A 204 -12.24 18.52 -13.91
CA HIS A 204 -11.84 17.20 -13.42
C HIS A 204 -12.66 16.85 -12.17
N GLY A 205 -13.32 15.69 -12.19
CA GLY A 205 -14.04 15.20 -11.01
C GLY A 205 -13.08 14.77 -9.89
N THR A 206 -13.46 15.00 -8.64
CA THR A 206 -12.69 14.60 -7.44
C THR A 206 -12.52 13.09 -7.33
N ASP A 207 -13.46 12.33 -7.88
CA ASP A 207 -13.43 10.87 -8.03
C ASP A 207 -12.29 10.37 -8.92
N ASN A 208 -11.77 11.22 -9.80
CA ASN A 208 -10.67 10.92 -10.70
C ASN A 208 -9.30 11.35 -10.15
N MET A 209 -9.26 11.93 -8.94
CA MET A 209 -8.06 12.45 -8.29
C MET A 209 -7.70 11.64 -7.03
N VAL A 210 -6.39 11.52 -6.78
CA VAL A 210 -5.84 10.96 -5.54
C VAL A 210 -4.73 11.86 -5.04
N VAL A 211 -4.69 12.06 -3.73
CA VAL A 211 -3.51 12.59 -3.06
C VAL A 211 -2.81 11.48 -2.28
N LEU A 212 -1.53 11.32 -2.57
CA LEU A 212 -0.63 10.36 -1.96
C LEU A 212 0.38 11.11 -1.09
N THR A 213 0.58 10.63 0.13
CA THR A 213 1.61 11.14 1.05
C THR A 213 2.30 9.98 1.76
N PRO A 214 3.63 10.01 1.93
CA PRO A 214 4.35 8.97 2.69
C PRO A 214 4.12 9.05 4.20
N TYR A 215 3.69 10.20 4.72
CA TYR A 215 3.62 10.45 6.16
C TYR A 215 2.18 10.46 6.68
N LEU A 216 1.95 9.74 7.77
CA LEU A 216 0.64 9.62 8.42
C LEU A 216 0.17 10.94 9.03
N GLY A 217 1.09 11.71 9.64
CA GLY A 217 0.80 13.06 10.16
C GLY A 217 0.30 14.00 9.05
N GLN A 218 0.97 13.98 7.89
CA GLN A 218 0.54 14.73 6.71
C GLN A 218 -0.81 14.25 6.17
N LEU A 219 -1.06 12.94 6.16
CA LEU A 219 -2.36 12.37 5.75
C LEU A 219 -3.48 12.90 6.66
N GLN A 220 -3.28 12.87 7.97
CA GLN A 220 -4.25 13.39 8.93
C GLN A 220 -4.54 14.88 8.70
N LYS A 221 -3.50 15.70 8.49
CA LYS A 221 -3.70 17.13 8.19
C LYS A 221 -4.46 17.34 6.88
N LEU A 222 -4.15 16.59 5.83
CA LEU A 222 -4.89 16.64 4.56
C LEU A 222 -6.35 16.28 4.76
N VAL A 223 -6.64 15.19 5.49
CA VAL A 223 -8.01 14.76 5.81
C VAL A 223 -8.77 15.87 6.55
N THR A 224 -8.17 16.43 7.61
CA THR A 224 -8.81 17.49 8.40
C THR A 224 -9.07 18.73 7.56
N ALA A 225 -8.08 19.19 6.80
CA ALA A 225 -8.24 20.39 5.98
C ALA A 225 -9.22 20.19 4.81
N LEU A 226 -9.32 18.97 4.28
CA LEU A 226 -10.26 18.65 3.21
C LEU A 226 -11.68 18.44 3.70
N LYS A 227 -11.90 17.96 4.95
CA LYS A 227 -13.24 17.83 5.56
C LYS A 227 -14.01 19.16 5.59
N ASP A 228 -13.30 20.26 5.79
CA ASP A 228 -13.91 21.59 5.84
C ASP A 228 -14.40 22.07 4.45
N GLU A 229 -13.93 21.43 3.36
CA GLU A 229 -14.19 21.86 1.98
C GLU A 229 -14.90 20.80 1.11
N THR A 230 -14.72 19.52 1.44
CA THR A 230 -15.12 18.30 0.71
C THR A 230 -15.28 17.13 1.69
N ASP A 231 -15.95 16.04 1.32
CA ASP A 231 -15.96 14.82 2.15
C ASP A 231 -14.87 13.86 1.62
N PRO A 232 -13.69 13.74 2.28
CA PRO A 232 -12.61 12.87 1.81
C PRO A 232 -12.91 11.40 2.10
N ILE A 233 -12.61 10.51 1.13
CA ILE A 233 -12.62 9.06 1.37
C ILE A 233 -11.21 8.58 1.66
N LEU A 234 -11.04 7.97 2.82
CA LEU A 234 -9.84 7.27 3.27
C LEU A 234 -9.93 5.78 2.92
N ASN A 235 -8.80 5.17 2.61
CA ASN A 235 -8.71 3.70 2.49
C ASN A 235 -8.86 3.04 3.88
N GLU A 236 -9.45 1.84 3.95
CA GLU A 236 -9.68 1.09 5.19
C GLU A 236 -8.39 0.84 5.98
N LEU A 237 -7.31 0.45 5.28
CA LEU A 237 -5.99 0.24 5.89
C LEU A 237 -5.45 1.52 6.55
N ASP A 238 -5.47 2.64 5.82
CA ASP A 238 -5.00 3.93 6.33
C ASP A 238 -5.88 4.43 7.48
N SER A 239 -7.20 4.18 7.43
CA SER A 239 -8.11 4.51 8.52
C SER A 239 -7.79 3.72 9.80
N HIS A 240 -7.48 2.43 9.66
CA HIS A 240 -7.10 1.61 10.79
C HIS A 240 -5.77 2.08 11.37
N GLU A 241 -4.79 2.42 10.52
CA GLU A 241 -3.52 3.01 10.96
C GLU A 241 -3.74 4.33 11.72
N LEU A 242 -4.61 5.22 11.24
CA LEU A 242 -4.96 6.47 11.93
C LEU A 242 -5.63 6.23 13.29
N VAL A 243 -6.63 5.34 13.37
CA VAL A 243 -7.30 5.01 14.64
C VAL A 243 -6.33 4.39 15.63
N ARG A 244 -5.50 3.45 15.17
CA ARG A 244 -4.49 2.79 15.99
C ARG A 244 -3.46 3.79 16.52
N ALA A 245 -3.14 4.82 15.74
CA ALA A 245 -2.26 5.92 16.14
C ALA A 245 -2.95 6.96 17.06
N GLY A 246 -4.23 6.78 17.41
CA GLY A 246 -4.99 7.72 18.24
C GLY A 246 -5.44 8.99 17.51
N LEU A 247 -5.40 8.99 16.17
CA LEU A 247 -5.54 10.19 15.33
C LEU A 247 -6.93 10.36 14.70
N SER A 248 -7.89 9.46 14.95
CA SER A 248 -9.24 9.53 14.38
C SER A 248 -10.33 8.81 15.20
N GLN A 249 -11.54 9.38 15.23
CA GLN A 249 -12.79 8.75 15.64
C GLN A 249 -13.81 9.04 14.51
N ALA A 250 -14.35 8.04 13.82
CA ALA A 250 -15.13 8.26 12.59
C ALA A 250 -16.64 8.00 12.75
N ALA A 251 -17.46 8.90 12.19
CA ALA A 251 -18.73 8.60 11.51
C ALA A 251 -19.09 9.77 10.56
N ALA A 252 -19.45 9.46 9.31
CA ALA A 252 -19.80 10.42 8.26
C ALA A 252 -21.23 10.17 7.72
N ASN A 253 -21.94 11.23 7.33
CA ASN A 253 -23.20 11.21 6.58
C ASN A 253 -23.09 12.15 5.37
N ALA A 254 -23.54 11.68 4.19
CA ALA A 254 -23.04 12.09 2.87
C ALA A 254 -23.86 13.17 2.12
N LYS A 255 -23.16 13.95 1.26
CA LYS A 255 -23.39 14.08 -0.21
C LYS A 255 -22.44 15.12 -0.84
N LYS A 256 -21.24 14.70 -1.26
CA LYS A 256 -20.39 15.32 -2.31
C LYS A 256 -19.38 14.27 -2.81
N LEU A 257 -18.97 14.36 -4.08
CA LEU A 257 -18.12 13.36 -4.77
C LEU A 257 -16.72 13.25 -4.14
N PRO A 258 -16.19 12.04 -3.88
CA PRO A 258 -15.11 11.84 -2.94
C PRO A 258 -13.70 11.98 -3.55
N LEU A 259 -12.88 12.85 -2.97
CA LEU A 259 -11.43 12.85 -3.20
C LEU A 259 -10.80 11.73 -2.38
N ARG A 260 -9.94 10.92 -3.01
CA ARG A 260 -9.25 9.82 -2.32
C ARG A 260 -7.92 10.28 -1.74
N LEU A 261 -7.66 9.91 -0.49
CA LEU A 261 -6.40 10.18 0.20
C LEU A 261 -5.80 8.85 0.66
N ALA A 262 -4.52 8.62 0.37
CA ALA A 262 -3.86 7.37 0.75
C ALA A 262 -2.37 7.54 1.04
N THR A 263 -1.80 6.59 1.77
CA THR A 263 -0.35 6.44 1.86
C THR A 263 0.22 5.72 0.63
N ILE A 264 1.53 5.85 0.37
CA ILE A 264 2.19 5.24 -0.81
C ILE A 264 2.04 3.72 -0.86
N GLY A 265 1.83 3.04 0.28
CA GLY A 265 1.59 1.60 0.31
C GLY A 265 0.19 1.17 -0.13
N ASN A 266 -0.73 2.11 -0.31
CA ASN A 266 -2.17 1.86 -0.47
C ASN A 266 -2.76 2.62 -1.65
N VAL A 267 -2.07 2.62 -2.81
CA VAL A 267 -2.48 3.42 -3.98
C VAL A 267 -3.67 2.77 -4.71
N PRO A 268 -4.85 3.43 -4.75
CA PRO A 268 -5.95 2.95 -5.57
C PRO A 268 -5.72 3.27 -7.07
N ASP A 269 -6.25 2.41 -7.94
CA ASP A 269 -6.24 2.64 -9.40
C ASP A 269 -6.94 3.95 -9.75
N THR A 270 -6.20 4.93 -10.27
CA THR A 270 -6.71 6.29 -10.54
C THR A 270 -6.02 7.01 -11.70
N ARG A 271 -6.68 8.06 -12.21
CA ARG A 271 -6.28 8.80 -13.43
C ARG A 271 -5.37 10.00 -13.16
N ILE A 272 -5.50 10.64 -12.00
CA ILE A 272 -4.68 11.79 -11.60
C ILE A 272 -4.18 11.52 -10.19
N SER A 273 -2.85 11.45 -10.03
CA SER A 273 -2.20 11.29 -8.73
C SER A 273 -1.38 12.53 -8.40
N PHE A 274 -1.55 13.01 -7.18
CA PHE A 274 -0.66 13.99 -6.56
C PHE A 274 0.19 13.28 -5.55
N GLN A 275 1.50 13.42 -5.63
CA GLN A 275 2.40 12.87 -4.64
C GLN A 275 3.07 14.03 -3.92
N SER A 276 2.69 14.26 -2.66
CA SER A 276 3.44 15.16 -1.79
C SER A 276 4.62 14.36 -1.24
N LEU A 277 5.81 14.63 -1.76
CA LEU A 277 7.06 14.05 -1.24
C LEU A 277 7.80 15.14 -0.48
N SER A 278 7.69 15.17 0.85
CA SER A 278 8.56 16.02 1.66
C SER A 278 9.96 15.38 1.68
N SER A 279 10.90 15.97 0.93
CA SER A 279 12.29 15.55 0.98
C SER A 279 12.93 16.14 2.23
N SER A 280 13.15 15.29 3.24
CA SER A 280 13.79 15.69 4.49
C SER A 280 15.32 15.59 4.48
N ARG A 281 15.95 15.53 3.30
CA ARG A 281 17.41 15.59 3.20
C ARG A 281 17.88 17.02 3.02
N GLN A 282 18.02 17.76 4.13
CA GLN A 282 19.16 18.66 4.23
C GLN A 282 20.41 17.76 4.24
N LEU A 283 21.13 17.74 3.12
CA LEU A 283 22.46 17.12 3.05
C LEU A 283 23.34 17.73 4.15
N PRO A 284 23.96 16.93 5.04
CA PRO A 284 24.90 17.47 6.01
C PRO A 284 26.08 18.09 5.25
N GLY A 285 26.43 19.31 5.65
CA GLY A 285 27.19 20.25 4.84
C GLY A 285 28.52 19.74 4.29
N ARG A 286 28.80 20.10 3.03
CA ARG A 286 30.15 20.38 2.59
C ARG A 286 30.59 21.69 3.25
N ARG A 287 31.27 21.60 4.39
CA ARG A 287 32.19 22.66 4.80
C ARG A 287 33.45 22.53 3.93
N LYS A 288 33.83 23.64 3.30
CA LYS A 288 35.20 23.87 2.83
C LYS A 288 36.15 23.88 4.02
#